data_AF-A0A0Q4F3I4-F1
#
_entry.id   AF-A0A0Q4F3I4-F1
#
_cell.length_a   1.000
_cell.length_b   1.000
_cell.length_c   1.000
_cell.angle_alpha   90.00
_cell.angle_beta   90.00
_cell.angle_gamma   90.00
#
_symmetry.space_group_name_H-M   'P 1'
#
loop_
_entity.id
_entity.type
_entity.pdbx_description
1 polymer ?
#
loop_
_entity_poly.entity_id
_entity_poly.type
_entity_poly.pdbx_seq_one_letter_code
_entity_poly.pdbx_strand_id
1 'polypeptide(L)'
;MSRSLGLTAEARSAVFAPLAGPGRSEQVEQRMREAIVLGLVGHGERLPRETELARQFGVAVSTVREALDALRGQGLVRTTRGRDGGSFITSSEEGQRELLAARLSRFSRAQLHDLALQLGAISGTVAATAAVRASVSDIENLRSITQSIDVDNEVSARRGEALFRVEVAAAAQSPRLVAEELRLQAEYGPLLWFGMRDQALRHAVLRSQLALIEALGERDGASARMIVDEQLSVLTAGAISFADQTRAGADEATVGAPTTLDHCVALVVDTFDTVFSTLGRARDAFATTLAGLAHPITKAALDGSVRALAEAELADGAQLVIGAGFVATPGFVDDAAWHLAWWVRQAGDPLVQRLPPRQLAVVEDPESEFFRDYTRLEWWRGVASGESSHITGPYVDYLCTDEFILTLTMPVFDASGGQPGVAGVDVTVSALEARFLPALGRLGERVTLVNAQSRVVLSTDPSIAAGTLLHGGGERVPCGALPLALVQH
;
A
#
# COMPACT_ATOMS: atom_id res chain seq x y z
N MET A 1 -38.30 10.50 11.44
CA MET A 1 -37.37 11.44 12.10
C MET A 1 -36.03 10.74 12.19
N SER A 2 -35.06 11.12 11.36
CA SER A 2 -33.73 10.52 11.34
C SER A 2 -33.03 10.83 12.68
N ARG A 3 -32.79 9.80 13.50
CA ARG A 3 -31.87 9.94 14.64
C ARG A 3 -30.49 10.14 14.03
N SER A 4 -29.91 11.32 14.21
CA SER A 4 -28.54 11.61 13.81
C SER A 4 -27.62 10.50 14.33
N LEU A 5 -26.86 9.87 13.42
CA LEU A 5 -25.68 9.06 13.75
C LEU A 5 -24.68 9.97 14.48
N GLY A 6 -24.80 10.05 15.80
CA GLY A 6 -23.88 10.76 16.66
C GLY A 6 -23.02 9.76 17.43
N LEU A 7 -21.79 10.15 17.76
CA LEU A 7 -20.92 9.39 18.65
C LEU A 7 -21.65 9.05 19.96
N THR A 8 -21.63 7.78 20.38
CA THR A 8 -22.13 7.37 21.70
C THR A 8 -21.26 7.98 22.81
N ALA A 9 -21.68 7.85 24.07
CA ALA A 9 -20.86 8.30 25.19
C ALA A 9 -19.50 7.57 25.25
N GLU A 10 -19.47 6.26 24.98
CA GLU A 10 -18.23 5.47 24.96
C GLU A 10 -17.32 5.82 23.78
N ALA A 11 -17.78 5.80 22.53
CA ALA A 11 -16.94 6.23 21.39
C ALA A 11 -16.48 7.67 21.51
N ARG A 12 -17.33 8.56 22.03
CA ARG A 12 -16.93 9.96 22.28
C ARG A 12 -15.84 10.03 23.35
N SER A 13 -15.94 9.24 24.42
CA SER A 13 -14.87 9.13 25.42
C SER A 13 -13.61 8.50 24.81
N ALA A 14 -13.73 7.49 23.95
CA ALA A 14 -12.63 6.82 23.28
C ALA A 14 -11.89 7.74 22.29
N VAL A 15 -12.59 8.62 21.58
CA VAL A 15 -12.03 9.63 20.67
C VAL A 15 -11.40 10.80 21.42
N PHE A 16 -11.92 11.17 22.59
CA PHE A 16 -11.41 12.31 23.38
C PHE A 16 -10.65 11.91 24.65
N ALA A 17 -10.32 10.62 24.84
CA ALA A 17 -9.58 10.11 25.99
C ALA A 17 -8.21 10.80 26.19
N PRO A 18 -7.72 10.86 27.45
CA PRO A 18 -6.48 11.55 27.79
C PRO A 18 -5.25 11.07 27.02
N LEU A 19 -4.40 12.03 26.66
CA LEU A 19 -3.19 11.81 25.85
C LEU A 19 -1.95 11.63 26.73
N ALA A 20 -1.02 10.76 26.32
CA ALA A 20 0.24 10.50 27.05
C ALA A 20 1.48 10.86 26.20
N GLY A 21 2.53 11.36 26.86
CA GLY A 21 3.80 11.70 26.22
C GLY A 21 4.00 13.19 25.86
N PRO A 22 5.17 13.56 25.31
CA PRO A 22 5.46 14.90 24.80
C PRO A 22 4.67 15.19 23.49
N GLY A 23 4.52 16.47 23.12
CA GLY A 23 3.76 16.86 21.92
C GLY A 23 2.24 16.88 22.09
N ARG A 24 1.72 17.34 23.23
CA ARG A 24 0.27 17.27 23.53
C ARG A 24 -0.60 18.08 22.56
N SER A 25 -0.11 19.19 21.99
CA SER A 25 -0.86 19.96 20.98
C SER A 25 -0.98 19.18 19.68
N GLU A 26 0.14 18.66 19.17
CA GLU A 26 0.22 17.79 17.99
C GLU A 26 -0.67 16.55 18.14
N GLN A 27 -0.69 15.92 19.32
CA GLN A 27 -1.56 14.77 19.58
C GLN A 27 -3.06 15.13 19.59
N VAL A 28 -3.44 16.29 20.14
CA VAL A 28 -4.83 16.79 20.08
C VAL A 28 -5.22 17.09 18.63
N GLU A 29 -4.33 17.77 17.89
CA GLU A 29 -4.52 18.07 16.47
C GLU A 29 -4.73 16.78 15.67
N GLN A 30 -3.83 15.81 15.82
CA GLN A 30 -3.88 14.52 15.15
C GLN A 30 -5.23 13.84 15.38
N ARG A 31 -5.64 13.70 16.64
CA ARG A 31 -6.84 12.95 17.01
C ARG A 31 -8.14 13.62 16.56
N MET A 32 -8.16 14.95 16.61
CA MET A 32 -9.26 15.74 16.05
C MET A 32 -9.32 15.61 14.53
N ARG A 33 -8.17 15.66 13.85
CA ARG A 33 -8.07 15.45 12.40
C ARG A 33 -8.60 14.08 12.01
N GLU A 34 -8.20 13.03 12.74
CA GLU A 34 -8.68 11.66 12.53
C GLU A 34 -10.21 11.57 12.64
N ALA A 35 -10.80 12.14 13.69
CA ALA A 35 -12.26 12.15 13.87
C ALA A 35 -13.01 12.92 12.76
N ILE A 36 -12.44 14.03 12.26
CA ILE A 36 -13.01 14.81 11.15
C ILE A 36 -12.93 14.02 9.84
N VAL A 37 -11.77 13.42 9.55
CA VAL A 37 -11.52 12.63 8.33
C VAL A 37 -12.43 11.39 8.28
N LEU A 38 -12.67 10.76 9.42
CA LEU A 38 -13.60 9.64 9.56
C LEU A 38 -15.08 10.05 9.49
N GLY A 39 -15.38 11.35 9.46
CA GLY A 39 -16.74 11.86 9.46
C GLY A 39 -17.50 11.62 10.78
N LEU A 40 -16.77 11.30 11.87
CA LEU A 40 -17.31 11.17 13.22
C LEU A 40 -17.78 12.53 13.77
N VAL A 41 -17.22 13.61 13.22
CA VAL A 41 -17.69 14.99 13.40
C VAL A 41 -18.02 15.55 12.01
N GLY A 42 -19.30 15.83 11.76
CA GLY A 42 -19.81 16.16 10.43
C GLY A 42 -19.54 17.59 9.97
N HIS A 43 -19.65 17.83 8.66
CA HIS A 43 -19.60 19.20 8.11
C HIS A 43 -20.63 20.12 8.79
N GLY A 44 -20.19 21.32 9.18
CA GLY A 44 -21.04 22.29 9.86
C GLY A 44 -21.37 21.93 11.31
N GLU A 45 -20.95 20.77 11.81
CA GLU A 45 -21.10 20.41 13.22
C GLU A 45 -20.27 21.35 14.10
N ARG A 46 -20.85 21.75 15.22
CA ARG A 46 -20.21 22.63 16.20
C ARG A 46 -19.38 21.78 17.17
N LEU A 47 -18.07 22.04 17.22
CA LEU A 47 -17.18 21.43 18.20
C LEU A 47 -17.53 21.86 19.64
N PRO A 48 -17.25 21.02 20.65
CA PRO A 48 -17.34 21.42 22.04
C PRO A 48 -16.47 22.66 22.32
N ARG A 49 -16.79 23.38 23.40
CA ARG A 49 -16.02 24.56 23.81
C ARG A 49 -14.58 24.14 24.15
N GLU A 50 -13.61 25.04 23.94
CA GLU A 50 -12.18 24.78 24.22
C GLU A 50 -11.95 24.23 25.63
N THR A 51 -12.68 24.74 26.63
CA THR A 51 -12.61 24.30 28.02
C THR A 51 -13.09 22.86 28.22
N GLU A 52 -14.10 22.44 27.46
CA GLU A 52 -14.65 21.09 27.53
C GLU A 52 -13.75 20.09 26.80
N LEU A 53 -13.22 20.46 25.62
CA LEU A 53 -12.21 19.66 24.93
C LEU A 53 -10.96 19.47 25.80
N ALA A 54 -10.47 20.53 26.44
CA ALA A 54 -9.30 20.48 27.30
C ALA A 54 -9.51 19.52 28.48
N ARG A 55 -10.71 19.54 29.07
CA ARG A 55 -11.13 18.61 30.13
C ARG A 55 -11.16 17.16 29.64
N GLN A 56 -11.70 16.90 28.46
CA GLN A 56 -11.81 15.55 27.91
C GLN A 56 -10.44 14.97 27.56
N PHE A 57 -9.61 15.73 26.84
CA PHE A 57 -8.26 15.32 26.46
C PHE A 57 -7.24 15.34 27.61
N GLY A 58 -7.58 15.90 28.78
CA GLY A 58 -6.68 16.02 29.92
C GLY A 58 -5.50 16.97 29.69
N VAL A 59 -5.72 18.06 28.93
CA VAL A 59 -4.67 19.02 28.55
C VAL A 59 -5.03 20.46 28.96
N ALA A 60 -4.07 21.40 28.83
CA ALA A 60 -4.35 22.81 29.04
C ALA A 60 -5.20 23.40 27.91
N VAL A 61 -6.02 24.41 28.20
CA VAL A 61 -6.85 25.10 27.19
C VAL A 61 -5.99 25.72 26.08
N SER A 62 -4.79 26.20 26.40
CA SER A 62 -3.83 26.72 25.42
C SER A 62 -3.42 25.66 24.40
N THR A 63 -3.21 24.41 24.84
CA THR A 63 -2.88 23.27 23.97
C THR A 63 -4.00 22.93 23.00
N VAL A 64 -5.26 22.96 23.46
CA VAL A 64 -6.43 22.80 22.57
C VAL A 64 -6.52 23.95 21.57
N ARG A 65 -6.26 25.19 22.01
CA ARG A 65 -6.30 26.35 21.12
C ARG A 65 -5.26 26.25 20.01
N GLU A 66 -4.03 25.85 20.35
CA GLU A 66 -2.94 25.61 19.40
C GLU A 66 -3.32 24.53 18.37
N ALA A 67 -3.87 23.41 18.82
CA ALA A 67 -4.37 22.36 17.92
C ALA A 67 -5.51 22.85 17.01
N LEU A 68 -6.47 23.62 17.55
CA LEU A 68 -7.54 24.21 16.75
C LEU A 68 -7.02 25.25 15.76
N ASP A 69 -5.96 26.00 16.09
CA ASP A 69 -5.30 26.94 15.18
C ASP A 69 -4.62 26.20 14.02
N ALA A 70 -3.95 25.08 14.29
CA ALA A 70 -3.38 24.24 13.24
C ALA A 70 -4.45 23.67 12.29
N LEU A 71 -5.57 23.16 12.84
CA LEU A 71 -6.71 22.67 12.04
C LEU A 71 -7.39 23.78 11.23
N ARG A 72 -7.42 25.02 11.73
CA ARG A 72 -7.89 26.19 10.96
C ARG A 72 -6.94 26.49 9.79
N GLY A 73 -5.63 26.40 10.02
CA GLY A 73 -4.61 26.55 8.98
C GLY A 73 -4.76 25.52 7.86
N GLN A 74 -5.21 24.31 8.20
CA GLN A 74 -5.54 23.22 7.26
C GLN A 74 -6.92 23.36 6.61
N GLY A 75 -7.72 24.36 6.99
CA GLY A 75 -9.07 24.56 6.47
C GLY A 75 -10.07 23.48 6.91
N LEU A 76 -9.79 22.72 7.97
CA LEU A 76 -10.69 21.70 8.55
C LEU A 76 -11.68 22.27 9.56
N VAL A 77 -11.36 23.43 10.13
CA VAL A 77 -12.19 24.15 11.11
C VAL A 77 -12.32 25.62 10.73
N ARG A 78 -13.53 26.19 10.87
CA ARG A 78 -13.77 27.65 10.90
C ARG A 78 -14.25 28.08 12.27
N THR A 79 -13.90 29.30 12.68
CA THR A 79 -14.43 29.89 13.92
C THR A 79 -15.25 31.13 13.61
N THR A 80 -16.46 31.19 14.16
CA THR A 80 -17.34 32.36 14.07
C THR A 80 -17.38 33.07 15.42
N ARG A 81 -17.24 34.42 15.42
CA ARG A 81 -17.31 35.25 16.63
C ARG A 81 -18.77 35.60 16.99
N GLY A 82 -19.06 35.80 18.27
CA GLY A 82 -20.38 36.24 18.76
C GLY A 82 -20.94 35.37 19.89
N ARG A 83 -22.13 35.72 20.40
CA ARG A 83 -22.82 35.03 21.51
C ARG A 83 -23.14 33.55 21.18
N ASP A 84 -23.42 33.28 19.91
CA ASP A 84 -23.63 31.95 19.33
C ASP A 84 -22.40 31.43 18.55
N GLY A 85 -21.25 32.12 18.71
CA GLY A 85 -19.98 31.78 18.07
C GLY A 85 -19.40 30.44 18.54
N GLY A 86 -18.53 29.85 17.73
CA GLY A 86 -17.94 28.53 17.98
C GLY A 86 -17.02 28.09 16.86
N SER A 87 -16.38 26.94 17.06
CA SER A 87 -15.61 26.24 16.02
C SER A 87 -16.51 25.24 15.31
N PHE A 88 -16.51 25.27 13.98
CA PHE A 88 -17.34 24.45 13.10
C PHE A 88 -16.47 23.74 12.07
N ILE A 89 -16.82 22.51 11.71
CA ILE A 89 -16.10 21.76 10.65
C ILE A 89 -16.43 22.32 9.26
N THR A 90 -15.42 22.47 8.41
CA THR A 90 -15.52 23.13 7.08
C THR A 90 -15.46 22.21 5.88
N SER A 91 -15.16 20.93 6.05
CA SER A 91 -14.94 20.00 4.93
C SER A 91 -16.24 19.65 4.21
N SER A 92 -16.43 20.06 2.95
CA SER A 92 -17.62 19.70 2.17
C SER A 92 -17.54 18.25 1.66
N GLU A 93 -18.67 17.56 1.58
CA GLU A 93 -18.73 16.15 1.17
C GLU A 93 -18.22 15.93 -0.26
N GLU A 94 -18.51 16.87 -1.17
CA GLU A 94 -18.06 16.81 -2.57
C GLU A 94 -16.54 16.97 -2.69
N GLY A 95 -15.97 17.98 -2.02
CA GLY A 95 -14.52 18.24 -2.07
C GLY A 95 -13.72 17.12 -1.42
N GLN A 96 -14.23 16.52 -0.33
CA GLN A 96 -13.63 15.33 0.27
C GLN A 96 -13.67 14.14 -0.69
N ARG A 97 -14.76 13.96 -1.43
CA ARG A 97 -14.91 12.85 -2.39
C ARG A 97 -13.90 12.96 -3.52
N GLU A 98 -13.75 14.13 -4.13
CA GLU A 98 -12.79 14.34 -5.22
C GLU A 98 -11.35 14.11 -4.75
N LEU A 99 -10.99 14.63 -3.57
CA LEU A 99 -9.67 14.42 -2.98
C LEU A 99 -9.41 12.93 -2.67
N LEU A 100 -10.39 12.21 -2.12
CA LEU A 100 -10.26 10.79 -1.83
C LEU A 100 -10.15 9.96 -3.11
N ALA A 101 -10.92 10.27 -4.16
CA ALA A 101 -10.81 9.61 -5.45
C ALA A 101 -9.42 9.83 -6.08
N ALA A 102 -8.91 11.06 -6.05
CA ALA A 102 -7.58 11.41 -6.54
C ALA A 102 -6.45 10.78 -5.70
N ARG A 103 -6.67 10.56 -4.41
CA ARG A 103 -5.73 9.85 -3.54
C ARG A 103 -5.76 8.34 -3.83
N LEU A 104 -6.95 7.74 -3.91
CA LEU A 104 -7.14 6.32 -4.20
C LEU A 104 -6.56 5.94 -5.56
N SER A 105 -6.72 6.80 -6.59
CA SER A 105 -6.19 6.54 -7.93
C SER A 105 -4.66 6.49 -8.01
N ARG A 106 -3.95 6.99 -6.99
CA ARG A 106 -2.47 6.94 -6.90
C ARG A 106 -1.94 5.62 -6.34
N PHE A 107 -2.78 4.83 -5.68
CA PHE A 107 -2.37 3.54 -5.15
C PHE A 107 -2.43 2.45 -6.23
N SER A 108 -1.41 1.60 -6.26
CA SER A 108 -1.45 0.30 -6.94
C SER A 108 -2.36 -0.67 -6.19
N ARG A 109 -2.81 -1.75 -6.84
CA ARG A 109 -3.57 -2.81 -6.17
C ARG A 109 -2.71 -3.48 -5.09
N ALA A 110 -1.45 -3.77 -5.40
CA ALA A 110 -0.49 -4.29 -4.43
C ALA A 110 -0.38 -3.43 -3.16
N GLN A 111 -0.28 -2.11 -3.29
CA GLN A 111 -0.24 -1.21 -2.13
C GLN A 111 -1.57 -1.21 -1.36
N LEU A 112 -2.73 -1.22 -2.03
CA LEU A 112 -4.02 -1.29 -1.32
C LEU A 112 -4.18 -2.60 -0.53
N HIS A 113 -3.71 -3.72 -1.07
CA HIS A 113 -3.69 -5.00 -0.34
C HIS A 113 -2.74 -4.98 0.86
N ASP A 114 -1.56 -4.37 0.74
CA ASP A 114 -0.61 -4.25 1.84
C ASP A 114 -1.18 -3.38 2.99
N LEU A 115 -1.79 -2.25 2.65
CA LEU A 115 -2.52 -1.41 3.62
C LEU A 115 -3.64 -2.19 4.32
N ALA A 116 -4.41 -2.97 3.57
CA ALA A 116 -5.47 -3.79 4.12
C ALA A 116 -4.95 -4.89 5.06
N LEU A 117 -3.78 -5.47 4.75
CA LEU A 117 -3.11 -6.45 5.60
C LEU A 117 -2.69 -5.84 6.94
N GLN A 118 -2.09 -4.65 6.91
CA GLN A 118 -1.72 -3.91 8.14
C GLN A 118 -2.96 -3.61 8.99
N LEU A 119 -4.03 -3.11 8.36
CA LEU A 119 -5.29 -2.84 9.05
C LEU A 119 -5.89 -4.13 9.64
N GLY A 120 -5.93 -5.23 8.88
CA GLY A 120 -6.44 -6.52 9.35
C GLY A 120 -5.69 -7.07 10.56
N ALA A 121 -4.37 -6.92 10.61
CA ALA A 121 -3.57 -7.35 11.75
C ALA A 121 -4.01 -6.68 13.07
N ILE A 122 -4.30 -5.38 13.02
CA ILE A 122 -4.77 -4.62 14.19
C ILE A 122 -6.25 -4.88 14.44
N SER A 123 -7.10 -4.70 13.43
CA SER A 123 -8.55 -4.75 13.57
C SER A 123 -9.08 -6.15 13.89
N GLY A 124 -8.47 -7.20 13.33
CA GLY A 124 -8.76 -8.58 13.69
C GLY A 124 -8.38 -8.89 15.14
N THR A 125 -7.26 -8.34 15.62
CA THR A 125 -6.85 -8.45 17.04
C THR A 125 -7.79 -7.67 17.96
N VAL A 126 -8.22 -6.49 17.54
CA VAL A 126 -9.23 -5.67 18.23
C VAL A 126 -10.53 -6.46 18.39
N ALA A 127 -11.06 -7.04 17.30
CA ALA A 127 -12.28 -7.82 17.31
C ALA A 127 -12.19 -9.07 18.20
N ALA A 128 -11.11 -9.84 18.08
CA ALA A 128 -10.87 -11.00 18.93
C ALA A 128 -10.79 -10.62 20.43
N THR A 129 -10.15 -9.49 20.73
CA THR A 129 -10.04 -8.99 22.11
C THR A 129 -11.39 -8.51 22.64
N ALA A 130 -12.16 -7.80 21.80
CA ALA A 130 -13.51 -7.36 22.11
C ALA A 130 -14.42 -8.56 22.38
N ALA A 131 -14.32 -9.67 21.65
CA ALA A 131 -15.14 -10.86 21.89
C ALA A 131 -15.00 -11.40 23.31
N VAL A 132 -13.78 -11.32 23.87
CA VAL A 132 -13.52 -11.78 25.24
C VAL A 132 -13.99 -10.77 26.29
N ARG A 133 -13.89 -9.46 26.00
CA ARG A 133 -14.00 -8.39 27.00
C ARG A 133 -15.30 -7.60 26.96
N ALA A 134 -16.01 -7.61 25.84
CA ALA A 134 -17.24 -6.85 25.66
C ALA A 134 -18.26 -7.23 26.74
N SER A 135 -18.89 -6.20 27.29
CA SER A 135 -20.05 -6.32 28.15
C SER A 135 -21.32 -6.48 27.31
N VAL A 136 -22.42 -6.86 27.97
CA VAL A 136 -23.75 -6.88 27.33
C VAL A 136 -24.14 -5.49 26.83
N SER A 137 -23.80 -4.43 27.59
CA SER A 137 -24.04 -3.05 27.19
C SER A 137 -23.29 -2.66 25.93
N ASP A 138 -22.04 -3.11 25.76
CA ASP A 138 -21.27 -2.84 24.53
C ASP A 138 -21.95 -3.49 23.31
N ILE A 139 -22.42 -4.72 23.46
CA ILE A 139 -23.14 -5.45 22.40
C ILE A 139 -24.46 -4.74 22.04
N GLU A 140 -25.21 -4.27 23.05
CA GLU A 140 -26.44 -3.50 22.84
C GLU A 140 -26.18 -2.17 22.13
N ASN A 141 -25.07 -1.49 22.47
CA ASN A 141 -24.63 -0.28 21.78
C ASN A 141 -24.31 -0.55 20.31
N LEU A 142 -23.58 -1.62 19.99
CA LEU A 142 -23.29 -2.03 18.61
C LEU A 142 -24.56 -2.36 17.81
N ARG A 143 -25.55 -3.01 18.43
CA ARG A 143 -26.88 -3.25 17.83
C ARG A 143 -27.62 -1.95 17.55
N SER A 144 -27.59 -1.00 18.48
CA SER A 144 -28.21 0.32 18.31
C SER A 144 -27.59 1.09 17.13
N ILE A 145 -26.26 1.03 17.00
CA ILE A 145 -25.54 1.66 15.87
C ILE A 145 -26.00 1.05 14.55
N THR A 146 -25.92 -0.27 14.39
CA THR A 146 -26.32 -0.94 13.15
C THR A 146 -27.78 -0.69 12.78
N GLN A 147 -28.69 -0.59 13.76
CA GLN A 147 -30.10 -0.22 13.53
C GLN A 147 -30.30 1.23 13.07
N SER A 148 -29.37 2.13 13.39
CA SER A 148 -29.42 3.54 12.98
C SER A 148 -28.79 3.79 11.60
N ILE A 149 -28.10 2.80 11.03
CA ILE A 149 -27.50 2.90 9.69
C ILE A 149 -28.61 2.85 8.65
N ASP A 150 -28.69 3.90 7.83
CA ASP A 150 -29.45 3.88 6.58
C ASP A 150 -28.55 3.26 5.50
N VAL A 151 -28.67 1.96 5.27
CA VAL A 151 -27.81 1.20 4.34
C VAL A 151 -27.97 1.65 2.89
N ASP A 152 -29.09 2.26 2.53
CA ASP A 152 -29.33 2.78 1.18
C ASP A 152 -28.65 4.15 0.97
N ASN A 153 -28.28 4.84 2.05
CA ASN A 153 -27.54 6.08 2.02
C ASN A 153 -26.03 5.85 2.22
N GLU A 154 -25.25 6.14 1.18
CA GLU A 154 -23.79 5.95 1.18
C GLU A 154 -23.06 6.67 2.32
N VAL A 155 -23.44 7.90 2.65
CA VAL A 155 -22.79 8.68 3.72
C VAL A 155 -23.13 8.08 5.09
N SER A 156 -24.40 7.68 5.28
CA SER A 156 -24.87 7.01 6.49
C SER A 156 -24.15 5.70 6.72
N ALA A 157 -24.02 4.85 5.69
CA ALA A 157 -23.32 3.58 5.79
C ALA A 157 -21.83 3.74 6.10
N ARG A 158 -21.12 4.68 5.46
CA ARG A 158 -19.70 4.95 5.74
C ARG A 158 -19.47 5.46 7.16
N ARG A 159 -20.30 6.39 7.63
CA ARG A 159 -20.24 6.86 9.03
C ARG A 159 -20.59 5.76 10.01
N GLY A 160 -21.58 4.94 9.67
CA GLY A 160 -21.98 3.77 10.45
C GLY A 160 -20.85 2.77 10.64
N GLU A 161 -20.12 2.45 9.57
CA GLU A 161 -18.93 1.58 9.63
C GLU A 161 -17.82 2.20 10.49
N ALA A 162 -17.50 3.48 10.29
CA ALA A 162 -16.50 4.17 11.10
C ALA A 162 -16.86 4.11 12.60
N LEU A 163 -18.09 4.47 12.96
CA LEU A 163 -18.59 4.45 14.33
C LEU A 163 -18.56 3.02 14.91
N PHE A 164 -19.09 2.06 14.17
CA PHE A 164 -19.17 0.66 14.59
C PHE A 164 -17.78 0.12 14.96
N ARG A 165 -16.77 0.39 14.13
CA ARG A 165 -15.41 -0.11 14.36
C ARG A 165 -14.72 0.56 15.54
N VAL A 166 -14.94 1.86 15.77
CA VAL A 166 -14.46 2.56 16.97
C VAL A 166 -15.06 1.95 18.25
N GLU A 167 -16.32 1.52 18.19
CA GLU A 167 -17.01 0.91 19.33
C GLU A 167 -16.55 -0.51 19.61
N VAL A 168 -16.29 -1.30 18.56
CA VAL A 168 -15.60 -2.59 18.73
C VAL A 168 -14.22 -2.38 19.38
N ALA A 169 -13.49 -1.33 18.99
CA ALA A 169 -12.22 -1.01 19.61
C ALA A 169 -12.35 -0.59 21.09
N ALA A 170 -13.35 0.22 21.42
CA ALA A 170 -13.64 0.58 22.80
C ALA A 170 -13.99 -0.66 23.64
N ALA A 171 -14.78 -1.59 23.10
CA ALA A 171 -15.15 -2.85 23.74
C ALA A 171 -13.94 -3.79 23.98
N ALA A 172 -12.84 -3.63 23.24
CA ALA A 172 -11.58 -4.34 23.51
C ALA A 172 -10.90 -3.88 24.82
N GLN A 173 -11.35 -2.77 25.42
CA GLN A 173 -10.87 -2.26 26.72
C GLN A 173 -9.34 -2.16 26.77
N SER A 174 -8.75 -1.66 25.68
CA SER A 174 -7.30 -1.47 25.53
C SER A 174 -7.03 -0.11 24.90
N PRO A 175 -6.54 0.88 25.66
CA PRO A 175 -6.28 2.22 25.13
C PRO A 175 -5.31 2.23 23.95
N ARG A 176 -4.34 1.29 23.93
CA ARG A 176 -3.37 1.17 22.83
C ARG A 176 -4.02 0.64 21.56
N LEU A 177 -4.90 -0.35 21.67
CA LEU A 177 -5.63 -0.88 20.51
C LEU A 177 -6.62 0.15 19.95
N VAL A 178 -7.31 0.89 20.83
CA VAL A 178 -8.20 1.99 20.42
C VAL A 178 -7.42 3.08 19.67
N ALA A 179 -6.26 3.48 20.17
CA ALA A 179 -5.43 4.50 19.54
C ALA A 179 -4.95 4.06 18.14
N GLU A 180 -4.44 2.82 18.02
CA GLU A 180 -3.99 2.30 16.72
C GLU A 180 -5.13 2.09 15.73
N GLU A 181 -6.29 1.60 16.16
CA GLU A 181 -7.46 1.43 15.29
C GLU A 181 -7.93 2.80 14.75
N LEU A 182 -8.02 3.83 15.60
CA LEU A 182 -8.40 5.19 15.18
C LEU A 182 -7.40 5.77 14.17
N ARG A 183 -6.10 5.63 14.44
CA ARG A 183 -5.03 6.11 13.56
C ARG A 183 -5.13 5.47 12.18
N LEU A 184 -5.19 4.13 12.13
CA LEU A 184 -5.23 3.38 10.87
C LEU A 184 -6.53 3.60 10.09
N GLN A 185 -7.67 3.66 10.78
CA GLN A 185 -8.93 3.99 10.11
C GLN A 185 -8.89 5.38 9.51
N ALA A 186 -8.38 6.39 10.22
CA ALA A 186 -8.32 7.74 9.66
C ALA A 186 -7.38 7.83 8.46
N GLU A 187 -6.32 7.03 8.46
CA GLU A 187 -5.35 7.00 7.37
C GLU A 187 -5.91 6.29 6.11
N TYR A 188 -6.58 5.15 6.28
CA TYR A 188 -6.94 4.23 5.20
C TYR A 188 -8.45 3.94 5.06
N GLY A 189 -9.23 4.01 6.15
CA GLY A 189 -10.67 3.75 6.16
C GLY A 189 -11.43 4.49 5.06
N PRO A 190 -11.29 5.82 4.91
CA PRO A 190 -11.94 6.57 3.83
C PRO A 190 -11.59 6.10 2.41
N LEU A 191 -10.41 5.49 2.20
CA LEU A 191 -10.01 4.89 0.93
C LEU A 191 -10.74 3.56 0.70
N LEU A 192 -10.76 2.69 1.71
CA LEU A 192 -11.39 1.36 1.63
C LEU A 192 -12.92 1.47 1.55
N TRP A 193 -13.52 2.42 2.27
CA TRP A 193 -14.95 2.67 2.24
C TRP A 193 -15.41 3.37 0.96
N PHE A 194 -14.49 3.83 0.12
CA PHE A 194 -14.85 4.49 -1.13
C PHE A 194 -15.68 3.56 -2.04
N GLY A 195 -15.43 2.24 -2.00
CA GLY A 195 -16.23 1.24 -2.71
C GLY A 195 -17.69 1.16 -2.27
N MET A 196 -18.04 1.68 -1.08
CA MET A 196 -19.41 1.65 -0.54
C MET A 196 -20.42 2.52 -1.32
N ARG A 197 -20.01 3.16 -2.43
CA ARG A 197 -20.93 3.68 -3.46
C ARG A 197 -21.79 2.58 -4.05
N ASP A 198 -21.23 1.38 -4.16
CA ASP A 198 -21.96 0.19 -4.56
C ASP A 198 -22.89 -0.28 -3.44
N GLN A 199 -24.17 -0.43 -3.77
CA GLN A 199 -25.20 -0.83 -2.80
C GLN A 199 -24.96 -2.25 -2.28
N ALA A 200 -24.57 -3.19 -3.14
CA ALA A 200 -24.33 -4.57 -2.72
C ALA A 200 -23.18 -4.65 -1.70
N LEU A 201 -22.13 -3.84 -1.88
CA LEU A 201 -21.03 -3.69 -0.94
C LEU A 201 -21.53 -3.15 0.42
N ARG A 202 -22.38 -2.11 0.44
CA ARG A 202 -22.97 -1.60 1.70
C ARG A 202 -23.76 -2.67 2.45
N HIS A 203 -24.56 -3.45 1.74
CA HIS A 203 -25.30 -4.56 2.33
C HIS A 203 -24.36 -5.68 2.82
N ALA A 204 -23.25 -5.95 2.12
CA ALA A 204 -22.25 -6.90 2.57
C ALA A 204 -21.57 -6.45 3.88
N VAL A 205 -21.16 -5.18 3.96
CA VAL A 205 -20.58 -4.58 5.17
C VAL A 205 -21.54 -4.70 6.35
N LEU A 206 -22.82 -4.35 6.16
CA LEU A 206 -23.83 -4.48 7.22
C LEU A 206 -24.01 -5.93 7.68
N ARG A 207 -24.00 -6.91 6.77
CA ARG A 207 -24.06 -8.34 7.15
C ARG A 207 -22.84 -8.74 7.98
N SER A 208 -21.64 -8.31 7.61
CA SER A 208 -20.42 -8.56 8.40
C SER A 208 -20.49 -7.92 9.79
N GLN A 209 -21.04 -6.70 9.92
CA GLN A 209 -21.25 -6.05 11.22
C GLN A 209 -22.19 -6.85 12.11
N LEU A 210 -23.30 -7.34 11.55
CA LEU A 210 -24.27 -8.16 12.30
C LEU A 210 -23.66 -9.50 12.72
N ALA A 211 -22.94 -10.18 11.83
CA ALA A 211 -22.22 -11.41 12.16
C ALA A 211 -21.15 -11.18 13.24
N LEU A 212 -20.45 -10.04 13.20
CA LEU A 212 -19.48 -9.70 14.24
C LEU A 212 -20.16 -9.49 15.59
N ILE A 213 -21.30 -8.80 15.66
CA ILE A 213 -22.09 -8.66 16.90
C ILE A 213 -22.44 -10.03 17.49
N GLU A 214 -22.83 -10.99 16.65
CA GLU A 214 -23.13 -12.36 17.07
C GLU A 214 -21.88 -13.04 17.66
N ALA A 215 -20.76 -13.03 16.94
CA ALA A 215 -19.50 -13.60 17.42
C ALA A 215 -19.01 -12.97 18.73
N LEU A 216 -19.17 -11.65 18.90
CA LEU A 216 -18.86 -10.95 20.15
C LEU A 216 -19.78 -11.42 21.30
N GLY A 217 -21.07 -11.62 21.03
CA GLY A 217 -22.03 -12.13 22.02
C GLY A 217 -21.78 -13.58 22.44
N GLU A 218 -21.30 -14.40 21.52
CA GLU A 218 -20.89 -15.79 21.75
C GLU A 218 -19.48 -15.90 22.37
N ARG A 219 -18.77 -14.77 22.48
CA ARG A 219 -17.36 -14.68 22.92
C ARG A 219 -16.40 -15.48 22.04
N ASP A 220 -16.74 -15.64 20.76
CA ASP A 220 -15.91 -16.32 19.77
C ASP A 220 -14.93 -15.34 19.12
N GLY A 221 -13.75 -15.22 19.73
CA GLY A 221 -12.69 -14.35 19.20
C GLY A 221 -12.11 -14.80 17.86
N ALA A 222 -12.16 -16.10 17.54
CA ALA A 222 -11.64 -16.61 16.27
C ALA A 222 -12.56 -16.22 15.11
N SER A 223 -13.87 -16.45 15.27
CA SER A 223 -14.87 -16.02 14.29
C SER A 223 -14.92 -14.50 14.16
N ALA A 224 -14.84 -13.75 15.28
CA ALA A 224 -14.80 -12.29 15.26
C ALA A 224 -13.64 -11.74 14.41
N ARG A 225 -12.44 -12.34 14.53
CA ARG A 225 -11.29 -12.00 13.68
C ARG A 225 -11.53 -12.33 12.21
N MET A 226 -11.97 -13.55 11.91
CA MET A 226 -12.22 -13.99 10.54
C MET A 226 -13.22 -13.07 9.81
N ILE A 227 -14.30 -12.67 10.48
CA ILE A 227 -15.31 -11.77 9.92
C ILE A 227 -14.72 -10.41 9.57
N VAL A 228 -13.85 -9.86 10.41
CA VAL A 228 -13.17 -8.58 10.14
C VAL A 228 -12.18 -8.72 8.98
N ASP A 229 -11.38 -9.79 8.96
CA ASP A 229 -10.42 -10.05 7.89
C ASP A 229 -11.14 -10.19 6.52
N GLU A 230 -12.28 -10.89 6.48
CA GLU A 230 -13.11 -11.03 5.28
C GLU A 230 -13.76 -9.70 4.86
N GLN A 231 -14.31 -8.93 5.81
CA GLN A 231 -14.90 -7.62 5.52
C GLN A 231 -13.86 -6.66 4.92
N LEU A 232 -12.63 -6.65 5.46
CA LEU A 232 -11.54 -5.83 4.93
C LEU A 232 -11.11 -6.28 3.53
N SER A 233 -11.07 -7.58 3.26
CA SER A 233 -10.82 -8.11 1.90
C SER A 233 -11.88 -7.60 0.91
N VAL A 234 -13.16 -7.67 1.28
CA VAL A 234 -14.28 -7.20 0.45
C VAL A 234 -14.22 -5.69 0.22
N LEU A 235 -13.95 -4.89 1.26
CA LEU A 235 -13.79 -3.43 1.14
C LEU A 235 -12.60 -3.07 0.23
N THR A 236 -11.48 -3.78 0.37
CA THR A 236 -10.28 -3.57 -0.46
C THR A 236 -10.55 -3.88 -1.92
N ALA A 237 -11.20 -5.01 -2.20
CA ALA A 237 -11.59 -5.38 -3.56
C ALA A 237 -12.56 -4.36 -4.18
N GLY A 238 -13.48 -3.81 -3.38
CA GLY A 238 -14.38 -2.74 -3.81
C GLY A 238 -13.65 -1.42 -4.12
N ALA A 239 -12.69 -1.03 -3.28
CA ALA A 239 -11.87 0.15 -3.50
C ALA A 239 -10.99 0.02 -4.76
N ILE A 240 -10.37 -1.14 -4.98
CA ILE A 240 -9.62 -1.47 -6.20
C ILE A 240 -10.53 -1.36 -7.43
N SER A 241 -11.69 -2.03 -7.39
CA SER A 241 -12.64 -2.02 -8.52
C SER A 241 -13.07 -0.61 -8.90
N PHE A 242 -13.29 0.26 -7.91
CA PHE A 242 -13.60 1.67 -8.15
C PHE A 242 -12.41 2.45 -8.75
N ALA A 243 -11.20 2.25 -8.21
CA ALA A 243 -9.99 2.89 -8.72
C ALA A 243 -9.76 2.55 -10.21
N ASP A 244 -10.00 1.29 -10.58
CA ASP A 244 -9.87 0.82 -11.95
C ASP A 244 -10.94 1.40 -12.88
N GLN A 245 -12.19 1.48 -12.43
CA GLN A 245 -13.27 2.13 -13.20
C GLN A 245 -12.98 3.62 -13.44
N THR A 246 -12.42 4.31 -12.45
CA THR A 246 -12.06 5.73 -12.57
C THR A 246 -10.95 5.93 -13.59
N ARG A 247 -9.95 5.03 -13.61
CA ARG A 247 -8.88 5.02 -14.63
C ARG A 247 -9.44 4.73 -16.03
N ALA A 248 -10.32 3.74 -16.15
CA ALA A 248 -10.94 3.37 -17.42
C ALA A 248 -11.85 4.48 -17.99
N GLY A 249 -12.64 5.16 -17.14
CA GLY A 249 -13.49 6.29 -17.54
C GLY A 249 -12.72 7.52 -18.01
N ALA A 250 -11.48 7.72 -17.54
CA ALA A 250 -10.58 8.74 -18.07
C ALA A 250 -10.03 8.39 -19.46
N ASP A 251 -9.92 7.09 -19.76
CA ASP A 251 -9.40 6.53 -21.02
C ASP A 251 -10.51 6.22 -22.06
N GLU A 252 -11.79 6.53 -21.78
CA GLU A 252 -12.95 6.29 -22.67
C GLU A 252 -12.87 6.96 -24.05
N ALA A 253 -11.90 7.84 -24.28
CA ALA A 253 -11.53 8.32 -25.62
C ALA A 253 -10.88 7.22 -26.52
N THR A 254 -10.57 6.05 -25.95
CA THR A 254 -9.98 4.90 -26.63
C THR A 254 -10.69 3.63 -26.15
N VAL A 255 -11.87 3.36 -26.71
CA VAL A 255 -12.45 2.00 -26.69
C VAL A 255 -11.48 1.10 -27.48
N GLY A 256 -10.49 0.54 -26.78
CA GLY A 256 -9.53 -0.39 -27.36
C GLY A 256 -10.25 -1.63 -27.88
N ALA A 257 -9.77 -2.16 -29.00
CA ALA A 257 -10.32 -3.39 -29.58
C ALA A 257 -10.37 -4.55 -28.55
N PRO A 258 -11.28 -5.52 -28.74
CA PRO A 258 -11.29 -6.75 -27.95
C PRO A 258 -9.89 -7.35 -27.86
N THR A 259 -9.48 -7.72 -26.65
CA THR A 259 -8.17 -8.35 -26.40
C THR A 259 -8.33 -9.87 -26.39
N THR A 260 -7.35 -10.62 -26.91
CA THR A 260 -7.27 -12.08 -26.77
C THR A 260 -6.22 -12.47 -25.74
N LEU A 261 -6.32 -13.68 -25.19
CA LEU A 261 -5.29 -14.19 -24.26
C LEU A 261 -3.91 -14.19 -24.90
N ASP A 262 -3.80 -14.60 -26.17
CA ASP A 262 -2.55 -14.57 -26.93
C ASP A 262 -1.95 -13.16 -27.03
N HIS A 263 -2.80 -12.14 -27.18
CA HIS A 263 -2.33 -10.75 -27.16
C HIS A 263 -1.81 -10.34 -25.78
N CYS A 264 -2.45 -10.78 -24.70
CA CYS A 264 -1.96 -10.54 -23.34
C CYS A 264 -0.65 -11.28 -23.06
N VAL A 265 -0.50 -12.52 -23.52
CA VAL A 265 0.76 -13.27 -23.46
C VAL A 265 1.85 -12.51 -24.22
N ALA A 266 1.58 -12.09 -25.46
CA ALA A 266 2.51 -11.30 -26.26
C ALA A 266 2.90 -10.00 -25.57
N LEU A 267 1.94 -9.27 -24.96
CA LEU A 267 2.22 -8.06 -24.20
C LEU A 267 3.19 -8.31 -23.04
N VAL A 268 3.01 -9.39 -22.29
CA VAL A 268 3.92 -9.76 -21.19
C VAL A 268 5.30 -10.10 -21.76
N VAL A 269 5.37 -10.94 -22.79
CA VAL A 269 6.62 -11.35 -23.44
C VAL A 269 7.38 -10.15 -23.98
N ASP A 270 6.76 -9.34 -24.84
CA ASP A 270 7.37 -8.14 -25.44
C ASP A 270 7.88 -7.15 -24.40
N THR A 271 7.15 -7.02 -23.29
CA THR A 271 7.54 -6.12 -22.20
C THR A 271 8.82 -6.60 -21.51
N PHE A 272 8.89 -7.87 -21.14
CA PHE A 272 10.09 -8.42 -20.50
C PHE A 272 11.26 -8.57 -21.49
N ASP A 273 11.00 -8.89 -22.76
CA ASP A 273 12.02 -8.91 -23.81
C ASP A 273 12.62 -7.52 -24.03
N THR A 274 11.82 -6.46 -23.94
CA THR A 274 12.30 -5.07 -23.98
C THR A 274 13.21 -4.76 -22.78
N VAL A 275 12.81 -5.18 -21.59
CA VAL A 275 13.62 -4.99 -20.36
C VAL A 275 14.94 -5.77 -20.48
N PHE A 276 14.91 -7.04 -20.88
CA PHE A 276 16.12 -7.85 -21.08
C PHE A 276 17.01 -7.34 -22.22
N SER A 277 16.43 -6.81 -23.29
CA SER A 277 17.20 -6.20 -24.37
C SER A 277 17.96 -4.97 -23.89
N THR A 278 17.35 -4.19 -22.99
CA THR A 278 17.96 -2.98 -22.41
C THR A 278 19.03 -3.37 -21.39
N LEU A 279 18.72 -4.30 -20.48
CA LEU A 279 19.68 -4.90 -19.56
C LEU A 279 20.87 -5.57 -20.29
N GLY A 280 20.63 -6.22 -21.44
CA GLY A 280 21.66 -6.83 -22.26
C GLY A 280 22.64 -5.80 -22.84
N ARG A 281 22.15 -4.64 -23.28
CA ARG A 281 23.01 -3.52 -23.70
C ARG A 281 23.82 -2.98 -22.53
N ALA A 282 23.20 -2.82 -21.35
CA ALA A 282 23.89 -2.41 -20.14
C ALA A 282 24.99 -3.41 -19.75
N ARG A 283 24.68 -4.72 -19.75
CA ARG A 283 25.63 -5.83 -19.51
C ARG A 283 26.83 -5.74 -20.43
N ASP A 284 26.62 -5.56 -21.73
CA ASP A 284 27.71 -5.51 -22.72
C ASP A 284 28.56 -4.23 -22.55
N ALA A 285 27.93 -3.12 -22.19
CA ALA A 285 28.62 -1.89 -21.83
C ALA A 285 29.43 -2.05 -20.54
N PHE A 286 28.90 -2.73 -19.52
CA PHE A 286 29.64 -3.07 -18.30
C PHE A 286 30.87 -3.92 -18.64
N ALA A 287 30.71 -4.99 -19.41
CA ALA A 287 31.83 -5.84 -19.82
C ALA A 287 32.95 -5.03 -20.52
N THR A 288 32.57 -4.13 -21.43
CA THR A 288 33.50 -3.25 -22.14
C THR A 288 34.22 -2.30 -21.19
N THR A 289 33.49 -1.65 -20.28
CA THR A 289 34.07 -0.70 -19.32
C THR A 289 34.99 -1.39 -18.33
N LEU A 290 34.59 -2.55 -17.79
CA LEU A 290 35.39 -3.33 -16.86
C LEU A 290 36.73 -3.76 -17.47
N ALA A 291 36.73 -4.16 -18.75
CA ALA A 291 37.96 -4.49 -19.47
C ALA A 291 38.94 -3.31 -19.63
N GLY A 292 38.44 -2.07 -19.54
CA GLY A 292 39.23 -0.84 -19.62
C GLY A 292 39.69 -0.28 -18.28
N LEU A 293 39.25 -0.83 -17.15
CA LEU A 293 39.64 -0.35 -15.83
C LEU A 293 41.11 -0.68 -15.54
N ALA A 294 41.85 0.31 -15.05
CA ALA A 294 43.21 0.10 -14.57
C ALA A 294 43.18 -0.63 -13.22
N HIS A 295 44.09 -1.58 -13.05
CA HIS A 295 44.31 -2.20 -11.73
C HIS A 295 45.16 -1.29 -10.83
N PRO A 296 44.87 -1.23 -9.51
CA PRO A 296 43.75 -1.91 -8.83
C PRO A 296 42.39 -1.28 -9.17
N ILE A 297 41.37 -2.12 -9.37
CA ILE A 297 39.98 -1.71 -9.57
C ILE A 297 39.42 -1.26 -8.23
N THR A 298 39.12 0.03 -8.10
CA THR A 298 38.56 0.62 -6.88
C THR A 298 37.04 0.79 -6.97
N LYS A 299 36.35 0.83 -5.82
CA LYS A 299 34.92 1.15 -5.73
C LYS A 299 34.58 2.45 -6.46
N ALA A 300 35.37 3.50 -6.25
CA ALA A 300 35.12 4.80 -6.87
C ALA A 300 35.19 4.74 -8.41
N ALA A 301 36.13 3.97 -8.97
CA ALA A 301 36.25 3.79 -10.42
C ALA A 301 35.08 2.97 -10.99
N LEU A 302 34.65 1.93 -10.26
CA LEU A 302 33.50 1.13 -10.63
C LEU A 302 32.21 1.96 -10.57
N ASP A 303 31.95 2.64 -9.45
CA ASP A 303 30.76 3.48 -9.24
C ASP A 303 30.63 4.57 -10.30
N GLY A 304 31.73 5.27 -10.63
CA GLY A 304 31.71 6.30 -11.67
C GLY A 304 31.32 5.74 -13.05
N SER A 305 31.77 4.52 -13.35
CA SER A 305 31.45 3.80 -14.58
C SER A 305 30.00 3.30 -14.60
N VAL A 306 29.54 2.75 -13.47
CA VAL A 306 28.21 2.16 -13.35
C VAL A 306 27.13 3.21 -13.33
N ARG A 307 27.38 4.34 -12.67
CA ARG A 307 26.44 5.46 -12.59
C ARG A 307 25.92 5.90 -13.94
N ALA A 308 26.80 6.12 -14.93
CA ALA A 308 26.39 6.61 -16.24
C ALA A 308 25.45 5.63 -16.97
N LEU A 309 25.72 4.33 -16.84
CA LEU A 309 24.89 3.27 -17.41
C LEU A 309 23.56 3.15 -16.66
N ALA A 310 23.60 3.14 -15.33
CA ALA A 310 22.39 3.07 -14.51
C ALA A 310 21.49 4.31 -14.71
N GLU A 311 22.05 5.53 -14.81
CA GLU A 311 21.30 6.73 -15.12
C GLU A 311 20.64 6.68 -16.51
N ALA A 312 21.25 5.99 -17.49
CA ALA A 312 20.67 5.78 -18.81
C ALA A 312 19.53 4.74 -18.80
N GLU A 313 19.68 3.64 -18.05
CA GLU A 313 18.62 2.66 -17.84
C GLU A 313 17.42 3.25 -17.07
N LEU A 314 17.71 4.23 -16.19
CA LEU A 314 16.73 4.95 -15.38
C LEU A 314 16.24 6.25 -16.06
N ALA A 315 16.70 6.54 -17.28
CA ALA A 315 16.23 7.67 -18.08
C ALA A 315 14.92 7.31 -18.81
N ASP A 316 14.09 8.31 -19.05
CA ASP A 316 12.68 8.24 -19.48
C ASP A 316 11.65 7.86 -18.40
N GLY A 317 10.76 8.81 -18.09
CA GLY A 317 9.71 8.75 -17.07
C GLY A 317 8.50 7.87 -17.39
N ALA A 318 8.70 6.77 -18.11
CA ALA A 318 7.68 5.77 -18.42
C ALA A 318 8.18 4.31 -18.30
N GLN A 319 9.44 4.08 -17.92
CA GLN A 319 9.99 2.74 -17.88
C GLN A 319 9.69 2.04 -16.54
N LEU A 320 9.31 0.78 -16.65
CA LEU A 320 9.01 -0.15 -15.57
C LEU A 320 10.15 -0.28 -14.53
N VAL A 321 11.35 0.18 -14.87
CA VAL A 321 12.59 0.06 -14.10
C VAL A 321 12.72 1.18 -13.07
N ILE A 322 12.95 0.80 -11.83
CA ILE A 322 13.14 1.72 -10.69
C ILE A 322 14.54 1.63 -10.09
N GLY A 323 15.27 0.55 -10.35
CA GLY A 323 16.60 0.28 -9.86
C GLY A 323 17.43 -0.35 -10.97
N ALA A 324 18.69 0.04 -11.07
CA ALA A 324 19.62 -0.52 -12.04
C ALA A 324 21.04 -0.47 -11.51
N GLY A 325 21.86 -1.44 -11.87
CA GLY A 325 23.26 -1.43 -11.48
C GLY A 325 24.03 -2.70 -11.77
N PHE A 326 25.16 -2.79 -11.09
CA PHE A 326 26.12 -3.88 -11.17
C PHE A 326 26.46 -4.39 -9.77
N VAL A 327 26.41 -5.71 -9.61
CA VAL A 327 26.79 -6.40 -8.39
C VAL A 327 28.08 -7.15 -8.67
N ALA A 328 29.16 -6.78 -7.99
CA ALA A 328 30.47 -7.40 -8.22
C ALA A 328 30.50 -8.83 -7.69
N THR A 329 31.26 -9.72 -8.33
CA THR A 329 31.65 -10.99 -7.72
C THR A 329 32.53 -10.71 -6.50
N PRO A 330 32.32 -11.36 -5.35
CA PRO A 330 33.13 -11.12 -4.17
C PRO A 330 34.63 -11.28 -4.46
N GLY A 331 35.41 -10.27 -4.05
CA GLY A 331 36.85 -10.18 -4.29
C GLY A 331 37.24 -9.63 -5.68
N PHE A 332 36.30 -9.25 -6.54
CA PHE A 332 36.59 -8.62 -7.83
C PHE A 332 37.10 -7.18 -7.69
N VAL A 333 36.65 -6.45 -6.67
CA VAL A 333 37.05 -5.07 -6.41
C VAL A 333 38.19 -5.06 -5.40
N ASP A 334 39.32 -4.44 -5.75
CA ASP A 334 40.58 -4.57 -5.01
C ASP A 334 40.55 -3.90 -3.63
N ASP A 335 39.80 -2.79 -3.47
CA ASP A 335 39.64 -2.07 -2.22
C ASP A 335 38.37 -2.44 -1.44
N ALA A 336 37.61 -3.45 -1.90
CA ALA A 336 36.42 -3.96 -1.23
C ALA A 336 36.09 -5.41 -1.61
N ALA A 337 36.12 -6.31 -0.63
CA ALA A 337 35.75 -7.72 -0.86
C ALA A 337 34.30 -7.89 -1.35
N TRP A 338 33.41 -6.96 -0.98
CA TRP A 338 32.02 -6.91 -1.40
C TRP A 338 31.72 -5.52 -1.92
N HIS A 339 31.05 -5.44 -3.07
CA HIS A 339 30.60 -4.16 -3.58
C HIS A 339 29.35 -4.32 -4.45
N LEU A 340 28.39 -3.42 -4.24
CA LEU A 340 27.15 -3.34 -5.00
C LEU A 340 26.98 -1.88 -5.46
N ALA A 341 27.14 -1.67 -6.76
CA ALA A 341 27.05 -0.38 -7.40
C ALA A 341 25.64 -0.25 -8.02
N TRP A 342 24.70 0.34 -7.29
CA TRP A 342 23.28 0.32 -7.66
C TRP A 342 22.63 1.69 -7.49
N TRP A 343 21.85 2.12 -8.48
CA TRP A 343 21.13 3.38 -8.47
C TRP A 343 19.64 3.12 -8.50
N VAL A 344 18.91 3.92 -7.72
CA VAL A 344 17.46 3.78 -7.56
C VAL A 344 16.77 5.13 -7.75
N ARG A 345 15.64 5.08 -8.43
CA ARG A 345 14.64 6.14 -8.43
C ARG A 345 13.67 5.88 -7.30
N GLN A 346 13.28 6.93 -6.61
CA GLN A 346 12.24 6.80 -5.60
C GLN A 346 10.90 6.53 -6.32
N ALA A 347 10.28 5.39 -6.00
CA ALA A 347 8.93 5.08 -6.44
C ALA A 347 7.93 6.09 -5.83
N GLY A 348 6.75 6.27 -6.46
CA GLY A 348 5.70 7.16 -5.96
C GLY A 348 5.48 8.42 -6.81
N ASP A 349 5.36 9.60 -6.17
CA ASP A 349 4.89 10.85 -6.80
C ASP A 349 5.69 11.22 -8.07
N PRO A 350 5.04 11.53 -9.21
CA PRO A 350 5.69 11.96 -10.45
C PRO A 350 6.67 13.14 -10.29
N LEU A 351 6.48 14.00 -9.29
CA LEU A 351 7.40 15.09 -8.97
C LEU A 351 8.69 14.59 -8.31
N VAL A 352 8.59 13.60 -7.42
CA VAL A 352 9.74 12.95 -6.78
C VAL A 352 10.50 12.12 -7.80
N GLN A 353 9.79 11.47 -8.72
CA GLN A 353 10.38 10.82 -9.88
C GLN A 353 11.09 11.78 -10.85
N ARG A 354 11.11 13.10 -10.64
CA ARG A 354 11.96 14.02 -11.45
C ARG A 354 13.34 14.24 -10.82
N LEU A 355 13.55 13.81 -9.58
CA LEU A 355 14.85 13.87 -8.93
C LEU A 355 15.82 12.89 -9.60
N PRO A 356 17.13 13.21 -9.61
CA PRO A 356 18.14 12.30 -10.14
C PRO A 356 18.16 10.99 -9.32
N PRO A 357 18.47 9.85 -9.95
CA PRO A 357 18.68 8.59 -9.23
C PRO A 357 19.72 8.74 -8.13
N ARG A 358 19.48 8.10 -6.99
CA ARG A 358 20.43 8.03 -5.87
C ARG A 358 21.13 6.69 -5.87
N GLN A 359 22.40 6.67 -5.48
CA GLN A 359 23.09 5.41 -5.22
C GLN A 359 22.52 4.77 -3.95
N LEU A 360 22.29 3.46 -3.99
CA LEU A 360 21.86 2.67 -2.85
C LEU A 360 23.01 2.54 -1.85
N ALA A 361 22.76 2.93 -0.60
CA ALA A 361 23.72 2.72 0.48
C ALA A 361 23.58 1.28 1.00
N VAL A 362 24.64 0.48 0.85
CA VAL A 362 24.70 -0.90 1.36
C VAL A 362 25.82 -1.06 2.39
N VAL A 363 25.64 -2.02 3.29
CA VAL A 363 26.68 -2.44 4.24
C VAL A 363 27.51 -3.54 3.60
N GLU A 364 28.77 -3.24 3.33
CA GLU A 364 29.71 -4.10 2.60
C GLU A 364 30.69 -4.85 3.51
N ASP A 365 30.76 -4.47 4.79
CA ASP A 365 31.62 -5.11 5.78
C ASP A 365 31.00 -6.42 6.26
N PRO A 366 31.57 -7.60 5.94
CA PRO A 366 31.01 -8.90 6.32
C PRO A 366 30.94 -9.13 7.84
N GLU A 367 31.70 -8.38 8.63
CA GLU A 367 31.65 -8.45 10.10
C GLU A 367 30.50 -7.63 10.70
N SER A 368 29.82 -6.81 9.90
CA SER A 368 28.66 -6.04 10.36
C SER A 368 27.42 -6.93 10.51
N GLU A 369 26.65 -6.69 11.58
CA GLU A 369 25.34 -7.35 11.76
C GLU A 369 24.32 -6.98 10.68
N PHE A 370 24.54 -5.87 9.97
CA PHE A 370 23.69 -5.39 8.88
C PHE A 370 24.17 -5.85 7.50
N PHE A 371 25.26 -6.63 7.44
CA PHE A 371 25.76 -7.19 6.20
C PHE A 371 24.79 -8.20 5.60
N ARG A 372 24.59 -8.07 4.28
CA ARG A 372 23.75 -8.99 3.52
C ARG A 372 24.57 -9.67 2.43
N ASP A 373 24.84 -10.95 2.63
CA ASP A 373 25.46 -11.81 1.62
C ASP A 373 24.51 -11.99 0.42
N TYR A 374 24.71 -11.17 -0.62
CA TYR A 374 23.88 -11.21 -1.81
C TYR A 374 24.08 -12.49 -2.63
N THR A 375 25.15 -13.25 -2.43
CA THR A 375 25.39 -14.49 -3.18
C THR A 375 24.38 -15.59 -2.84
N ARG A 376 23.67 -15.44 -1.72
CA ARG A 376 22.58 -16.34 -1.29
C ARG A 376 21.22 -15.95 -1.88
N LEU A 377 21.10 -14.78 -2.48
CA LEU A 377 19.85 -14.30 -3.04
C LEU A 377 19.55 -15.01 -4.37
N GLU A 378 18.27 -15.25 -4.66
CA GLU A 378 17.83 -16.02 -5.83
C GLU A 378 18.30 -15.36 -7.14
N TRP A 379 18.21 -14.03 -7.21
CA TRP A 379 18.62 -13.24 -8.39
C TRP A 379 20.12 -13.36 -8.69
N TRP A 380 20.95 -13.66 -7.69
CA TRP A 380 22.38 -13.96 -7.89
C TRP A 380 22.57 -15.42 -8.29
N ARG A 381 21.95 -16.33 -7.52
CA ARG A 381 22.13 -17.78 -7.69
C ARG A 381 21.67 -18.28 -9.06
N GLY A 382 20.60 -17.73 -9.62
CA GLY A 382 20.13 -18.10 -10.96
C GLY A 382 21.23 -17.95 -12.01
N VAL A 383 21.75 -16.73 -12.17
CA VAL A 383 22.82 -16.45 -13.15
C VAL A 383 24.16 -17.09 -12.78
N ALA A 384 24.51 -17.17 -11.49
CA ALA A 384 25.72 -17.85 -11.03
C ALA A 384 25.68 -19.38 -11.28
N SER A 385 24.48 -19.97 -11.44
CA SER A 385 24.30 -21.38 -11.78
C SER A 385 24.34 -21.65 -13.30
N GLY A 386 24.63 -20.64 -14.11
CA GLY A 386 24.80 -20.76 -15.56
C GLY A 386 23.61 -20.29 -16.39
N GLU A 387 22.59 -19.66 -15.78
CA GLU A 387 21.50 -19.05 -16.54
C GLU A 387 21.98 -17.81 -17.31
N SER A 388 21.56 -17.67 -18.57
CA SER A 388 21.88 -16.48 -19.39
C SER A 388 21.18 -15.21 -18.92
N SER A 389 20.10 -15.38 -18.16
CA SER A 389 19.25 -14.33 -17.60
C SER A 389 18.33 -14.95 -16.55
N HIS A 390 17.96 -14.20 -15.51
CA HIS A 390 17.09 -14.69 -14.45
C HIS A 390 16.04 -13.64 -14.05
N ILE A 391 14.87 -14.09 -13.58
CA ILE A 391 13.82 -13.25 -12.97
C ILE A 391 13.53 -13.80 -11.57
N THR A 392 13.70 -12.97 -10.55
CA THR A 392 13.29 -13.27 -9.17
C THR A 392 12.10 -12.41 -8.78
N GLY A 393 11.12 -13.01 -8.11
CA GLY A 393 10.00 -12.29 -7.50
C GLY A 393 8.61 -12.72 -7.98
N PRO A 394 7.56 -12.06 -7.50
CA PRO A 394 7.63 -10.81 -6.75
C PRO A 394 8.08 -11.01 -5.30
N TYR A 395 8.81 -10.04 -4.76
CA TYR A 395 9.15 -9.95 -3.33
C TYR A 395 9.19 -8.48 -2.88
N VAL A 396 9.05 -8.23 -1.59
CA VAL A 396 9.15 -6.86 -1.04
C VAL A 396 10.62 -6.47 -0.91
N ASP A 397 11.00 -5.37 -1.55
CA ASP A 397 12.35 -4.84 -1.45
C ASP A 397 12.49 -3.77 -0.37
N TYR A 398 12.79 -4.23 0.84
CA TYR A 398 13.03 -3.38 2.01
C TYR A 398 14.29 -2.51 1.92
N LEU A 399 15.19 -2.75 0.94
CA LEU A 399 16.43 -1.98 0.82
C LEU A 399 16.26 -0.74 -0.05
N CYS A 400 15.49 -0.81 -1.13
CA CYS A 400 15.37 0.31 -2.07
C CYS A 400 14.06 1.08 -1.94
N THR A 401 12.92 0.39 -2.02
CA THR A 401 11.62 1.01 -2.32
C THR A 401 10.47 0.65 -1.39
N ASP A 402 10.62 -0.37 -0.54
CA ASP A 402 9.54 -0.92 0.30
C ASP A 402 8.29 -1.31 -0.51
N GLU A 403 8.50 -1.66 -1.79
CA GLU A 403 7.45 -2.11 -2.71
C GLU A 403 7.71 -3.54 -3.19
N PHE A 404 6.67 -4.19 -3.71
CA PHE A 404 6.83 -5.43 -4.45
C PHE A 404 7.57 -5.18 -5.76
N ILE A 405 8.65 -5.91 -5.99
CA ILE A 405 9.47 -5.84 -7.19
C ILE A 405 9.70 -7.21 -7.81
N LEU A 406 10.10 -7.21 -9.08
CA LEU A 406 10.81 -8.29 -9.73
C LEU A 406 12.22 -7.79 -10.03
N THR A 407 13.23 -8.61 -9.70
CA THR A 407 14.62 -8.33 -10.03
C THR A 407 15.03 -9.19 -11.21
N LEU A 408 15.53 -8.54 -12.26
CA LEU A 408 16.02 -9.18 -13.46
C LEU A 408 17.53 -9.06 -13.50
N THR A 409 18.22 -10.17 -13.78
CA THR A 409 19.68 -10.21 -13.79
C THR A 409 20.23 -10.91 -15.01
N MET A 410 21.43 -10.50 -15.43
CA MET A 410 22.24 -11.15 -16.44
C MET A 410 23.71 -11.20 -16.00
N PRO A 411 24.42 -12.32 -16.21
CA PRO A 411 25.84 -12.41 -15.87
C PRO A 411 26.66 -11.50 -16.80
N VAL A 412 27.64 -10.80 -16.23
CA VAL A 412 28.64 -10.04 -17.00
C VAL A 412 29.90 -10.91 -17.07
N PHE A 413 30.40 -11.16 -18.27
CA PHE A 413 31.64 -11.92 -18.50
C PHE A 413 32.77 -11.02 -18.98
N ASP A 414 33.99 -11.30 -18.53
CA ASP A 414 35.21 -10.70 -19.06
C ASP A 414 35.74 -11.46 -20.28
N ALA A 415 36.79 -10.92 -20.91
CA ALA A 415 37.40 -11.53 -22.10
C ALA A 415 38.05 -12.91 -21.85
N SER A 416 38.34 -13.25 -20.60
CA SER A 416 38.90 -14.55 -20.21
C SER A 416 37.82 -15.60 -19.91
N GLY A 417 36.55 -15.21 -19.94
CA GLY A 417 35.42 -16.06 -19.54
C GLY A 417 35.17 -16.07 -18.04
N GLY A 418 35.85 -15.21 -17.27
CA GLY A 418 35.54 -14.95 -15.87
C GLY A 418 34.23 -14.17 -15.74
N GLN A 419 33.55 -14.31 -14.60
CA GLN A 419 32.32 -13.57 -14.29
C GLN A 419 32.66 -12.49 -13.25
N PRO A 420 33.06 -11.27 -13.66
CA PRO A 420 33.35 -10.17 -12.75
C PRO A 420 32.14 -9.71 -11.93
N GLY A 421 30.92 -10.02 -12.38
CA GLY A 421 29.70 -9.74 -11.61
C GLY A 421 28.43 -9.97 -12.41
N VAL A 422 27.37 -9.31 -11.97
CA VAL A 422 26.01 -9.43 -12.49
C VAL A 422 25.46 -8.03 -12.74
N ALA A 423 24.89 -7.81 -13.93
CA ALA A 423 24.09 -6.63 -14.21
C ALA A 423 22.64 -6.93 -13.83
N GLY A 424 21.93 -5.94 -13.29
CA GLY A 424 20.52 -6.14 -12.94
C GLY A 424 19.69 -4.87 -12.98
N VAL A 425 18.37 -5.09 -13.02
CA VAL A 425 17.34 -4.07 -12.90
C VAL A 425 16.19 -4.54 -12.01
N ASP A 426 15.57 -3.60 -11.31
CA ASP A 426 14.36 -3.83 -10.52
C ASP A 426 13.15 -3.20 -11.22
N VAL A 427 12.08 -3.97 -11.32
CA VAL A 427 10.79 -3.56 -11.88
C VAL A 427 9.71 -3.65 -10.80
N THR A 428 8.93 -2.58 -10.58
CA THR A 428 7.86 -2.63 -9.58
C THR A 428 6.62 -3.35 -10.10
N VAL A 429 5.94 -4.07 -9.20
CA VAL A 429 4.61 -4.63 -9.48
C VAL A 429 3.61 -3.52 -9.81
N SER A 430 3.73 -2.36 -9.17
CA SER A 430 2.89 -1.18 -9.45
C SER A 430 2.99 -0.71 -10.91
N ALA A 431 4.19 -0.74 -11.50
CA ALA A 431 4.40 -0.38 -12.89
C ALA A 431 3.88 -1.48 -13.85
N LEU A 432 4.06 -2.76 -13.50
CA LEU A 432 3.49 -3.87 -14.25
C LEU A 432 1.96 -3.87 -14.22
N GLU A 433 1.35 -3.54 -13.09
CA GLU A 433 -0.10 -3.35 -12.96
C GLU A 433 -0.62 -2.26 -13.88
N ALA A 434 0.02 -1.09 -13.87
CA ALA A 434 -0.34 0.02 -14.77
C ALA A 434 -0.22 -0.37 -16.25
N ARG A 435 0.74 -1.25 -16.60
CA ARG A 435 0.99 -1.70 -17.96
C ARG A 435 0.04 -2.82 -18.41
N PHE A 436 -0.22 -3.82 -17.56
CA PHE A 436 -0.88 -5.07 -17.96
C PHE A 436 -2.37 -5.11 -17.64
N LEU A 437 -2.81 -4.52 -16.52
CA LEU A 437 -4.22 -4.58 -16.12
C LEU A 437 -5.18 -3.98 -17.14
N PRO A 438 -4.87 -2.88 -17.85
CA PRO A 438 -5.77 -2.35 -18.88
C PRO A 438 -6.04 -3.35 -20.01
N ALA A 439 -5.06 -4.16 -20.40
CA ALA A 439 -5.22 -5.17 -21.44
C ALA A 439 -5.88 -6.45 -20.92
N LEU A 440 -5.41 -6.96 -19.78
CA LEU A 440 -5.93 -8.17 -19.14
C LEU A 440 -7.40 -8.01 -18.73
N GLY A 441 -7.78 -6.83 -18.21
CA GLY A 441 -9.16 -6.54 -17.80
C GLY A 441 -10.17 -6.56 -18.96
N ARG A 442 -9.72 -6.47 -20.22
CA ARG A 442 -10.58 -6.56 -21.41
C ARG A 442 -10.86 -7.99 -21.89
N LEU A 443 -10.24 -9.00 -21.30
CA LEU A 443 -10.46 -10.41 -21.66
C LEU A 443 -11.87 -10.91 -21.29
N GLY A 444 -12.56 -10.23 -20.38
CA GLY A 444 -13.89 -10.65 -19.89
C GLY A 444 -13.86 -11.81 -18.89
N GLU A 445 -12.68 -12.39 -18.65
CA GLU A 445 -12.41 -13.45 -17.66
C GLU A 445 -11.42 -12.96 -16.60
N ARG A 446 -11.37 -13.66 -15.46
CA ARG A 446 -10.38 -13.38 -14.42
C ARG A 446 -9.06 -14.05 -14.78
N VAL A 447 -7.98 -13.27 -14.82
CA VAL A 447 -6.64 -13.74 -15.17
C VAL A 447 -5.62 -13.27 -14.14
N THR A 448 -4.72 -14.16 -13.77
CA THR A 448 -3.64 -13.88 -12.82
C THR A 448 -2.29 -14.17 -13.46
N LEU A 449 -1.37 -13.21 -13.42
CA LEU A 449 0.03 -13.43 -13.80
C LEU A 449 0.78 -14.00 -12.59
N VAL A 450 1.40 -15.16 -12.77
CA VAL A 450 2.16 -15.86 -11.72
C VAL A 450 3.59 -16.16 -12.18
N ASN A 451 4.50 -16.26 -11.22
CA ASN A 451 5.86 -16.73 -11.47
C ASN A 451 5.97 -18.27 -11.54
N ALA A 452 7.18 -18.78 -11.71
CA ALA A 452 7.46 -20.23 -11.77
C ALA A 452 6.96 -21.00 -10.55
N GLN A 453 7.01 -20.40 -9.35
CA GLN A 453 6.55 -20.98 -8.09
C GLN A 453 5.06 -20.71 -7.79
N SER A 454 4.28 -20.28 -8.78
CA SER A 454 2.87 -19.91 -8.63
C SER A 454 2.61 -18.76 -7.67
N ARG A 455 3.62 -17.92 -7.41
CA ARG A 455 3.44 -16.67 -6.68
C ARG A 455 2.82 -15.64 -7.60
N VAL A 456 1.74 -15.01 -7.14
CA VAL A 456 1.00 -13.98 -7.88
C VAL A 456 1.87 -12.75 -8.04
N VAL A 457 2.16 -12.37 -9.29
CA VAL A 457 2.73 -11.07 -9.68
C VAL A 457 1.65 -10.01 -9.61
N LEU A 458 0.54 -10.23 -10.34
CA LEU A 458 -0.65 -9.39 -10.34
C LEU A 458 -1.87 -10.20 -10.76
N SER A 459 -3.07 -9.69 -10.45
CA SER A 459 -4.34 -10.34 -10.81
C SER A 459 -5.35 -9.32 -11.29
N THR A 460 -6.19 -9.67 -12.28
CA THR A 460 -7.37 -8.89 -12.63
C THR A 460 -8.47 -9.03 -11.57
N ASP A 461 -8.45 -10.12 -10.79
CA ASP A 461 -9.32 -10.30 -9.64
C ASP A 461 -8.86 -9.38 -8.50
N PRO A 462 -9.68 -8.39 -8.09
CA PRO A 462 -9.31 -7.41 -7.06
C PRO A 462 -9.24 -8.01 -5.64
N SER A 463 -9.60 -9.28 -5.46
CA SER A 463 -9.46 -10.00 -4.18
C SER A 463 -8.12 -10.74 -4.04
N ILE A 464 -7.34 -10.88 -5.11
CA ILE A 464 -6.09 -11.65 -5.11
C ILE A 464 -4.90 -10.70 -5.05
N ALA A 465 -4.20 -10.71 -3.92
CA ALA A 465 -3.04 -9.85 -3.68
C ALA A 465 -1.75 -10.38 -4.33
N ALA A 466 -0.88 -9.47 -4.77
CA ALA A 466 0.50 -9.77 -5.14
C ALA A 466 1.25 -10.47 -3.99
N GLY A 467 2.16 -11.38 -4.33
CA GLY A 467 2.92 -12.17 -3.36
C GLY A 467 2.19 -13.41 -2.81
N THR A 468 0.86 -13.52 -2.98
CA THR A 468 0.09 -14.71 -2.61
C THR A 468 0.56 -15.93 -3.40
N LEU A 469 0.59 -17.12 -2.78
CA LEU A 469 0.78 -18.37 -3.50
C LEU A 469 -0.57 -18.86 -4.03
N LEU A 470 -0.68 -18.98 -5.35
CA LEU A 470 -1.89 -19.47 -5.99
C LEU A 470 -1.92 -21.00 -5.92
N HIS A 471 -2.90 -21.54 -5.20
CA HIS A 471 -3.05 -22.98 -4.99
C HIS A 471 -4.16 -23.57 -5.87
N GLY A 472 -3.77 -24.16 -7.01
CA GLY A 472 -4.69 -24.89 -7.90
C GLY A 472 -5.76 -24.01 -8.57
N GLY A 473 -6.47 -24.60 -9.52
CA GLY A 473 -7.49 -23.90 -10.31
C GLY A 473 -6.94 -23.22 -11.56
N GLY A 474 -7.78 -23.16 -12.59
CA GLY A 474 -7.53 -22.43 -13.83
C GLY A 474 -6.62 -23.09 -14.86
N GLU A 475 -6.71 -22.60 -16.10
CA GLU A 475 -5.82 -22.99 -17.19
C GLU A 475 -4.56 -22.13 -17.17
N ARG A 476 -3.39 -22.78 -17.09
CA ARG A 476 -2.09 -22.09 -17.06
C ARG A 476 -1.51 -22.00 -18.46
N VAL A 477 -1.32 -20.78 -18.94
CA VAL A 477 -0.75 -20.45 -20.25
C VAL A 477 0.64 -19.83 -20.06
N PRO A 478 1.72 -20.55 -20.45
CA PRO A 478 3.10 -20.05 -20.31
C PRO A 478 3.36 -18.78 -21.13
N CYS A 479 4.13 -17.84 -20.58
CA CYS A 479 4.56 -16.64 -21.29
C CYS A 479 5.87 -16.88 -22.05
N GLY A 480 5.82 -17.63 -23.15
CA GLY A 480 7.00 -17.96 -23.95
C GLY A 480 8.06 -18.72 -23.14
N ALA A 481 9.31 -18.25 -23.17
CA ALA A 481 10.43 -18.83 -22.41
C ALA A 481 10.60 -18.19 -21.01
N LEU A 482 9.78 -17.18 -20.66
CA LEU A 482 9.87 -16.51 -19.37
C LEU A 482 9.41 -17.47 -18.26
N PRO A 483 9.95 -17.35 -17.03
CA PRO A 483 9.48 -18.09 -15.85
C PRO A 483 8.15 -17.51 -15.32
N LEU A 484 7.24 -17.15 -16.21
CA LEU A 484 5.96 -16.50 -15.95
C LEU A 484 4.83 -17.21 -16.70
N ALA A 485 3.62 -17.16 -16.16
CA ALA A 485 2.43 -17.69 -16.83
C ALA A 485 1.18 -16.88 -16.47
N LEU A 486 0.24 -16.79 -17.40
CA LEU A 486 -1.13 -16.35 -17.12
C LEU A 486 -1.96 -17.55 -16.67
N VAL A 487 -2.79 -17.37 -15.65
CA VAL A 487 -3.75 -18.36 -15.16
C VAL A 487 -5.15 -17.80 -15.36
N GLN A 488 -5.96 -18.44 -16.20
CA GLN A 488 -7.38 -18.11 -16.40
C GLN A 488 -8.25 -18.89 -15.43
N HIS A 489 -9.10 -18.21 -14.65
CA HIS A 489 -9.91 -18.80 -13.57
C HIS A 489 -11.34 -19.15 -13.96
#